data_AF-A0A1Z4EPW7-F1
#
_entry.id   AF-A0A1Z4EPW7-F1
#
_cell.length_a   1.000
_cell.length_b   1.000
_cell.length_c   1.000
_cell.angle_alpha   90.00
_cell.angle_beta   90.00
_cell.angle_gamma   90.00
#
_symmetry.space_group_name_H-M   'P 1'
#
loop_
_entity.id
_entity.type
_entity.pdbx_description
1 polymer ?
#
loop_
_entity_poly.entity_id
_entity_poly.type
_entity_poly.pdbx_seq_one_letter_code
_entity_poly.pdbx_strand_id
1 'polypeptide(L)'
;MYRGNGPRPDAAPKRTLTILACIGCAIVAVGLAFLAAMDLYLTGFPDSHPTDYDRAARAPKRILMWLEWGLVVVFLGLAFTPVRSRTRVIASVLGLVVLVLVAAAQWIGIPWYFLTHLRLDNGIGG
;
A
#
# COMPACT_ATOMS: atom_id res chain seq x y z
N MET A 1 -23.57 45.42 20.98
CA MET A 1 -22.86 45.01 19.74
C MET A 1 -22.60 43.52 19.80
N TYR A 2 -23.41 42.72 19.10
CA TYR A 2 -23.25 41.26 19.00
C TYR A 2 -22.11 40.93 18.03
N ARG A 3 -21.03 40.31 18.50
CA ARG A 3 -20.03 39.65 17.65
C ARG A 3 -20.30 38.15 17.72
N GLY A 4 -21.09 37.66 16.76
CA GLY A 4 -21.37 36.25 16.61
C GLY A 4 -20.09 35.48 16.27
N ASN A 5 -19.55 34.75 17.24
CA ASN A 5 -18.60 33.67 17.00
C ASN A 5 -19.39 32.43 16.58
N GLY A 6 -19.95 32.45 15.37
CA GLY A 6 -20.46 31.24 14.74
C GLY A 6 -19.30 30.29 14.44
N PRO A 7 -19.43 28.97 14.70
CA PRO A 7 -18.45 28.00 14.23
C PRO A 7 -18.34 28.09 12.70
N ARG A 8 -17.14 28.33 12.16
CA ARG A 8 -16.92 28.34 10.70
C ARG A 8 -17.31 26.96 10.12
N PRO A 9 -18.37 26.85 9.31
CA PRO A 9 -18.86 25.56 8.78
C PRO A 9 -17.90 24.90 7.79
N ASP A 10 -16.95 25.64 7.23
CA ASP A 10 -16.20 25.24 6.03
C ASP A 10 -15.01 24.30 6.30
N ALA A 11 -14.53 24.21 7.54
CA ALA A 11 -13.35 23.43 7.92
C ALA A 11 -13.68 21.97 8.29
N ALA A 12 -14.88 21.73 8.83
CA ALA A 12 -15.35 20.41 9.23
C ALA A 12 -15.48 19.42 8.06
N PRO A 13 -16.14 19.76 6.92
CA PRO A 13 -16.32 18.80 5.82
C PRO A 13 -15.00 18.41 5.15
N LYS A 14 -14.07 19.36 4.99
CA LYS A 14 -12.74 19.10 4.40
C LYS A 14 -11.94 18.10 5.25
N ARG A 15 -12.00 18.24 6.58
CA ARG A 15 -11.34 17.33 7.51
C ARG A 15 -11.94 15.92 7.44
N THR A 16 -13.27 15.81 7.38
CA THR A 16 -13.96 14.52 7.25
C THR A 16 -13.57 13.81 5.95
N LEU A 17 -13.54 14.53 4.83
CA LEU A 17 -13.12 13.96 3.54
C LEU A 17 -11.69 13.41 3.59
N THR A 18 -10.75 14.13 4.21
CA THR A 18 -9.37 13.65 4.36
C THR A 18 -9.29 12.41 5.25
N ILE A 19 -10.10 12.31 6.30
CA ILE A 19 -10.16 11.12 7.17
C ILE A 19 -10.64 9.91 6.36
N LEU A 20 -11.75 10.07 5.62
CA LEU A 20 -12.31 9.01 4.78
C LEU A 20 -11.29 8.56 3.72
N ALA A 21 -10.58 9.49 3.09
CA ALA A 21 -9.52 9.17 2.15
C ALA A 21 -8.37 8.38 2.80
N CYS A 22 -7.93 8.75 4.01
CA CYS A 22 -6.90 8.00 4.74
C CYS A 22 -7.37 6.57 5.07
N ILE A 23 -8.62 6.41 5.53
CA ILE A 23 -9.20 5.10 5.81
C ILE A 23 -9.28 4.26 4.53
N GLY A 24 -9.73 4.85 3.42
CA GLY A 24 -9.74 4.19 2.11
C GLY A 24 -8.34 3.73 1.69
N CYS A 25 -7.32 4.57 1.85
CA CYS A 25 -5.93 4.20 1.58
C CYS A 25 -5.44 3.06 2.48
N ALA A 26 -5.82 3.07 3.77
CA ALA A 26 -5.50 1.99 4.68
C ALA A 26 -6.13 0.65 4.24
N ILE A 27 -7.40 0.67 3.82
CA ILE A 27 -8.10 -0.52 3.31
C ILE A 27 -7.40 -1.06 2.06
N VAL A 28 -7.06 -0.19 1.11
CA VAL A 28 -6.34 -0.58 -0.11
C VAL A 28 -4.97 -1.18 0.25
N ALA A 29 -4.23 -0.55 1.16
CA ALA A 29 -2.94 -1.07 1.61
C ALA A 29 -3.06 -2.44 2.31
N VAL A 30 -4.10 -2.66 3.12
CA VAL A 30 -4.38 -3.99 3.71
C VAL A 30 -4.69 -5.01 2.62
N GLY A 31 -5.52 -4.64 1.63
CA GLY A 31 -5.86 -5.53 0.52
C GLY A 31 -4.63 -5.97 -0.28
N LEU A 32 -3.74 -5.03 -0.59
CA LEU A 32 -2.48 -5.32 -1.29
C LEU A 32 -1.54 -6.19 -0.45
N ALA A 33 -1.36 -5.86 0.83
CA ALA A 33 -0.55 -6.66 1.75
C ALA A 33 -1.07 -8.09 1.88
N PHE A 34 -2.40 -8.25 1.88
CA PHE A 34 -3.04 -9.57 1.91
C PHE A 34 -2.81 -10.34 0.61
N LEU A 35 -2.95 -9.71 -0.55
CA LEU A 35 -2.65 -10.34 -1.84
C LEU A 35 -1.18 -10.76 -1.94
N ALA A 36 -0.25 -9.90 -1.49
CA ALA A 36 1.16 -10.21 -1.43
C ALA A 36 1.46 -11.37 -0.47
N ALA A 37 0.76 -11.45 0.66
CA ALA A 37 0.85 -12.58 1.57
C ALA A 37 0.34 -13.88 0.92
N MET A 38 -0.81 -13.84 0.25
CA MET A 38 -1.34 -15.01 -0.47
C MET A 38 -0.37 -15.50 -1.54
N ASP A 39 0.17 -14.58 -2.34
CA ASP A 39 1.18 -14.91 -3.36
C ASP A 39 2.44 -15.55 -2.77
N LEU A 40 2.86 -15.15 -1.56
CA LEU A 40 4.03 -15.71 -0.86
C LEU A 40 3.78 -17.02 -0.11
N TYR A 41 2.59 -17.21 0.46
CA TYR A 41 2.27 -18.38 1.30
C TYR A 41 1.58 -19.49 0.51
N LEU A 42 0.94 -19.17 -0.62
CA LEU A 42 0.33 -20.13 -1.54
C LEU A 42 1.23 -20.42 -2.75
N THR A 43 2.47 -19.93 -2.76
CA THR A 43 3.41 -20.21 -3.84
C THR A 43 3.67 -21.71 -3.94
N GLY A 44 3.53 -22.28 -5.14
CA GLY A 44 3.68 -23.72 -5.38
C GLY A 44 2.46 -24.54 -4.94
N PHE A 45 1.31 -23.95 -4.64
CA PHE A 45 0.07 -24.72 -4.48
C PHE A 45 -0.55 -25.04 -5.86
N PRO A 46 -1.06 -26.25 -6.13
CA PRO A 46 -1.25 -27.39 -5.22
C PRO A 46 -0.14 -28.47 -5.23
N ASP A 47 0.80 -28.42 -6.18
CA ASP A 47 1.80 -29.48 -6.40
C ASP A 47 3.01 -29.40 -5.45
N SER A 48 3.05 -28.39 -4.58
CA SER A 48 4.09 -28.06 -3.59
C SER A 48 5.48 -27.82 -4.19
N HIS A 49 5.57 -27.49 -5.49
CA HIS A 49 6.84 -27.34 -6.19
C HIS A 49 7.19 -25.85 -6.45
N PRO A 50 7.99 -25.20 -5.57
CA PRO A 50 8.39 -23.82 -5.80
C PRO A 50 9.42 -23.73 -6.93
N THR A 51 9.17 -22.84 -7.90
CA THR A 51 10.11 -22.56 -9.00
C THR A 51 11.36 -21.82 -8.50
N ASP A 52 12.41 -21.77 -9.33
CA ASP A 52 13.60 -20.96 -9.02
C ASP A 52 13.27 -19.46 -8.99
N TYR A 53 12.29 -19.02 -9.79
CA TYR A 53 11.69 -17.68 -9.69
C TYR A 53 11.09 -17.46 -8.30
N ASP A 54 10.27 -18.39 -7.81
CA ASP A 54 9.58 -18.25 -6.52
C ASP A 54 10.55 -18.13 -5.35
N ARG A 55 11.64 -18.91 -5.38
CA ARG A 55 12.69 -18.82 -4.36
C ARG A 55 13.38 -17.47 -4.40
N ALA A 56 13.72 -16.99 -5.60
CA ALA A 56 14.47 -15.76 -5.77
C ALA A 56 13.60 -14.50 -5.52
N ALA A 57 12.32 -14.53 -5.89
CA ALA A 57 11.36 -13.44 -5.69
C ALA A 57 10.80 -13.37 -4.26
N ARG A 58 10.94 -14.43 -3.45
CA ARG A 58 10.40 -14.49 -2.08
C ARG A 58 10.89 -13.35 -1.19
N ALA A 59 12.20 -13.08 -1.18
CA ALA A 59 12.79 -12.04 -0.35
C ALA A 59 12.28 -10.63 -0.73
N PRO A 60 12.38 -10.17 -1.99
CA PRO A 60 11.89 -8.84 -2.36
C PRO A 60 10.38 -8.70 -2.19
N LYS A 61 9.58 -9.71 -2.55
CA LYS A 61 8.12 -9.69 -2.32
C LYS A 61 7.78 -9.55 -0.83
N ARG A 62 8.49 -10.25 0.05
CA ARG A 62 8.29 -10.16 1.51
C ARG A 62 8.64 -8.78 2.07
N ILE A 63 9.70 -8.14 1.58
CA ILE A 63 10.07 -6.78 1.98
C ILE A 63 8.96 -5.80 1.58
N LEU A 64 8.46 -5.89 0.35
CA LEU A 64 7.38 -5.03 -0.14
C LEU A 64 6.08 -5.25 0.64
N MET A 65 5.73 -6.49 0.97
CA MET A 65 4.58 -6.81 1.83
C MET A 65 4.70 -6.14 3.21
N TRP A 66 5.87 -6.21 3.85
CA TRP A 66 6.09 -5.52 5.13
C TRP A 66 6.00 -3.99 5.02
N LEU A 67 6.44 -3.43 3.89
CA LEU A 67 6.30 -2.01 3.62
C LEU A 67 4.82 -1.61 3.48
N GLU A 68 3.98 -2.44 2.86
CA GLU A 68 2.53 -2.22 2.77
C GLU A 68 1.88 -2.25 4.15
N TRP A 69 2.23 -3.20 5.01
CA TRP A 69 1.80 -3.21 6.41
C TRP A 69 2.23 -1.95 7.17
N GLY A 70 3.44 -1.45 6.92
CA GLY A 70 3.90 -0.16 7.45
C GLY A 70 3.03 1.01 6.99
N LEU A 71 2.66 1.05 5.72
CA LEU A 71 1.78 2.08 5.17
C LEU A 71 0.37 2.02 5.77
N VAL A 72 -0.17 0.84 6.07
CA VAL A 72 -1.43 0.69 6.81
C VAL A 72 -1.36 1.43 8.14
N VAL A 73 -0.31 1.19 8.92
CA VAL A 73 -0.13 1.86 10.22
C VAL A 73 -0.01 3.37 10.05
N VAL A 74 0.70 3.84 9.01
CA VAL A 74 0.82 5.27 8.71
C VAL A 74 -0.52 5.89 8.36
N PHE A 75 -1.32 5.27 7.47
CA PHE A 75 -2.63 5.82 7.08
C PHE A 75 -3.63 5.82 8.23
N LEU A 76 -3.66 4.76 9.05
CA LEU A 76 -4.49 4.72 10.26
C LEU A 76 -4.04 5.77 11.26
N GLY A 77 -2.72 5.89 11.50
CA GLY A 77 -2.15 6.93 12.33
C GLY A 77 -2.56 8.33 11.86
N LEU A 78 -2.47 8.61 10.56
CA LEU A 78 -2.92 9.87 9.96
C LEU A 78 -4.41 10.11 10.13
N ALA A 79 -5.24 9.07 10.08
CA ALA A 79 -6.69 9.18 10.26
C ALA A 79 -7.04 9.60 11.70
N PHE A 80 -6.47 8.93 12.70
CA PHE A 80 -6.86 9.07 14.11
C PHE A 80 -6.09 10.12 14.90
N THR A 81 -4.89 10.51 14.49
CA THR A 81 -4.10 11.51 15.22
C THR A 81 -4.54 12.95 14.90
N PRO A 82 -4.59 13.86 15.89
CA PRO A 82 -4.96 15.25 15.67
C PRO A 82 -3.79 16.05 15.05
N VAL A 83 -3.48 15.78 13.79
CA VAL A 83 -2.44 16.48 13.01
C VAL A 83 -3.03 17.68 12.27
N ARG A 84 -2.20 18.72 12.06
CA ARG A 84 -2.55 19.87 11.22
C ARG A 84 -2.97 19.39 9.82
N SER A 85 -4.06 19.94 9.29
CA SER A 85 -4.67 19.50 8.01
C SER A 85 -3.69 19.48 6.83
N ARG A 86 -2.81 20.49 6.74
CA ARG A 86 -1.79 20.57 5.68
C ARG A 86 -0.79 19.42 5.73
N THR A 87 -0.27 19.11 6.91
CA THR A 87 0.68 18.00 7.11
C THR A 87 0.01 16.67 6.80
N ARG A 88 -1.26 16.50 7.22
CA ARG A 88 -2.04 15.31 6.91
C ARG A 88 -2.19 15.11 5.40
N VAL A 89 -2.59 16.13 4.66
CA VAL A 89 -2.74 16.03 3.20
C VAL A 89 -1.41 15.66 2.52
N ILE A 90 -0.31 16.34 2.88
CA ILE A 90 1.01 16.04 2.29
C ILE A 90 1.43 14.60 2.60
N ALA A 91 1.27 14.16 3.85
CA ALA A 91 1.61 12.81 4.25
C ALA A 91 0.74 11.75 3.57
N SER A 92 -0.57 12.02 3.42
CA SER A 92 -1.48 11.13 2.68
C SER A 92 -1.10 11.01 1.21
N VAL A 93 -0.77 12.13 0.55
CA VAL A 93 -0.34 12.12 -0.86
C VAL A 93 0.98 11.37 -1.01
N LEU A 94 1.96 11.64 -0.16
CA LEU A 94 3.26 10.95 -0.20
C LEU A 94 3.08 9.45 0.06
N GLY A 95 2.30 9.08 1.07
CA GLY A 95 1.98 7.69 1.38
C GLY A 95 1.28 6.99 0.21
N LEU A 96 0.37 7.68 -0.48
CA LEU A 96 -0.31 7.14 -1.65
C LEU A 96 0.64 6.94 -2.84
N VAL A 97 1.56 7.88 -3.08
CA VAL A 97 2.60 7.72 -4.10
C VAL A 97 3.48 6.51 -3.80
N VAL A 98 3.92 6.35 -2.54
CA VAL A 98 4.71 5.19 -2.12
C VAL A 98 3.91 3.90 -2.30
N LEU A 99 2.63 3.87 -1.93
CA LEU A 99 1.76 2.71 -2.10
C LEU A 99 1.66 2.28 -3.58
N VAL A 100 1.46 3.25 -4.48
CA VAL A 100 1.41 2.99 -5.93
C VAL A 100 2.75 2.46 -6.45
N LEU A 101 3.88 3.01 -6.00
CA LEU A 101 5.20 2.54 -6.39
C LEU A 101 5.47 1.11 -5.90
N VAL A 102 5.04 0.78 -4.68
CA VAL A 102 5.18 -0.57 -4.12
C VAL A 102 4.36 -1.58 -4.91
N ALA A 103 3.10 -1.27 -5.21
CA ALA A 103 2.25 -2.11 -6.05
C ALA A 103 2.85 -2.31 -7.45
N ALA A 104 3.32 -1.23 -8.09
CA ALA A 104 3.98 -1.30 -9.39
C ALA A 104 5.27 -2.14 -9.36
N ALA A 105 6.05 -2.04 -8.28
CA ALA A 105 7.24 -2.86 -8.10
C ALA A 105 6.89 -4.35 -7.96
N GLN A 106 5.83 -4.69 -7.22
CA GLN A 106 5.38 -6.08 -7.08
C GLN A 106 4.84 -6.67 -8.40
N TRP A 107 4.02 -5.92 -9.14
CA TRP A 107 3.28 -6.44 -10.29
C TRP A 107 4.07 -6.37 -11.60
N ILE A 108 4.96 -5.39 -11.73
CA ILE A 108 5.69 -5.12 -12.96
C ILE A 108 7.19 -5.26 -12.72
N GLY A 109 7.71 -4.60 -11.67
CA GLY A 109 9.15 -4.52 -11.42
C GLY A 109 9.81 -5.88 -11.17
N ILE A 110 9.24 -6.67 -10.26
CA ILE A 110 9.77 -8.00 -9.91
C ILE A 110 9.65 -8.95 -11.13
N PRO A 111 8.48 -9.19 -11.74
CA PRO A 111 8.40 -10.06 -12.91
C PRO A 111 9.34 -9.62 -14.04
N TRP A 112 9.37 -8.33 -14.36
CA TRP A 112 10.24 -7.80 -15.42
C TRP A 112 11.73 -8.01 -15.12
N TYR A 113 12.19 -7.68 -13.91
CA TYR A 113 13.60 -7.80 -13.55
C TYR A 113 14.07 -9.25 -13.58
N PHE A 114 13.30 -10.15 -12.98
CA PHE A 114 13.65 -11.56 -12.90
C PHE A 114 13.60 -12.25 -14.27
N LEU A 115 12.62 -11.89 -15.12
CA LEU A 115 12.55 -12.41 -16.48
C LEU A 115 13.71 -11.90 -17.37
N THR A 116 13.98 -10.60 -17.35
CA THR A 116 14.95 -9.98 -18.28
C THR A 116 16.41 -10.18 -17.87
N HIS A 117 16.71 -10.10 -16.57
CA HIS A 117 18.09 -10.12 -16.07
C HIS A 117 18.50 -11.51 -15.56
N LEU A 118 17.57 -12.23 -14.94
CA LEU A 118 17.86 -13.54 -14.34
C LEU A 118 17.36 -14.70 -15.21
N ARG A 119 16.59 -14.42 -16.27
CA ARG A 119 15.93 -15.42 -17.13
C ARG A 119 15.11 -16.43 -16.33
N LEU A 120 14.59 -15.99 -15.19
CA LEU A 120 13.72 -16.77 -14.34
C LEU A 120 12.28 -16.50 -14.77
N ASP A 121 11.68 -17.51 -15.40
CA ASP A 121 10.28 -17.47 -15.78
C ASP A 121 9.39 -17.72 -14.55
N ASN A 122 8.30 -16.97 -14.47
CA ASN A 122 7.30 -17.11 -13.40
C ASN A 122 6.24 -18.18 -13.73
N GLY A 123 6.39 -18.90 -14.85
CA GLY A 123 5.50 -19.97 -15.28
C GLY A 123 4.16 -19.48 -15.85
N ILE A 124 4.00 -18.16 -16.02
CA ILE A 124 2.79 -17.56 -16.60
C ILE A 124 3.00 -17.47 -18.12
N GLY A 125 2.72 -18.56 -18.83
CA GLY A 125 2.77 -18.58 -20.30
C GLY A 125 3.15 -19.88 -21.01
N GLY A 126 3.14 -21.03 -20.32
CA GLY A 126 3.33 -22.36 -20.92
C GLY A 126 2.05 -23.04 -21.35
#